data_AF-A0A954EVV8-F1
#
_entry.id   AF-A0A954EVV8-F1
#
_cell.length_a   1.000
_cell.length_b   1.000
_cell.length_c   1.000
_cell.angle_alpha   90.00
_cell.angle_beta   90.00
_cell.angle_gamma   90.00
#
_symmetry.space_group_name_H-M   'P 1'
#
loop_
_entity.id
_entity.type
_entity.pdbx_description
1 polymer ?
#
loop_
_entity_poly.entity_id
_entity_poly.type
_entity_poly.pdbx_seq_one_letter_code
_entity_poly.pdbx_strand_id
1 'polypeptide(L)'
;MTTTPPLRMDQFLPIKDAVKLTGKSESTIKRMIREVVNDPGHDDRSLILPSSEEIEEKRKSGEPYIWRIHRDLLLKRFPPEDGSEPSGANPVQTADQDRGSTQIMEVLREQLQSKDRQIATLETQLDRKDQQIHSLNERMHETHILMNELQKRLAIAPPVQNAESATEKGTARAEAKPASAKSIWTRPITDVLFRRKGE
;
A
#
# COMPACT_ATOMS: atom_id res chain seq x y z
N MET A 1 12.90 27.40 52.22
CA MET A 1 12.35 27.58 50.86
C MET A 1 13.17 26.73 49.91
N THR A 2 12.73 25.49 49.65
CA THR A 2 13.35 24.59 48.69
C THR A 2 12.33 24.35 47.59
N THR A 3 12.59 24.97 46.43
CA THR A 3 11.78 24.83 45.21
C THR A 3 12.00 23.43 44.66
N THR A 4 10.99 22.56 44.81
CA THR A 4 10.91 21.28 44.10
C THR A 4 10.41 21.58 42.68
N PRO A 5 11.21 21.34 41.62
CA PRO A 5 10.78 21.62 40.26
C PRO A 5 9.61 20.69 39.88
N PRO A 6 8.56 21.20 39.22
CA PRO A 6 7.43 20.38 38.80
C PRO A 6 7.92 19.33 37.81
N LEU A 7 7.76 18.06 38.19
CA LEU A 7 7.98 16.90 37.35
C LEU A 7 7.11 17.06 36.08
N ARG A 8 7.74 17.18 34.92
CA ARG A 8 7.07 17.28 33.62
C ARG A 8 6.41 15.94 33.29
N MET A 9 5.12 15.82 33.59
CA MET A 9 4.31 14.59 33.50
C MET A 9 3.98 14.08 32.07
N ASP A 10 4.55 14.62 30.99
CA ASP A 10 4.01 14.40 29.63
C ASP A 10 5.04 14.09 28.53
N GLN A 11 6.19 13.50 28.85
CA GLN A 11 7.15 13.17 27.79
C GLN A 11 6.99 11.72 27.29
N PHE A 12 5.96 11.52 26.46
CA PHE A 12 5.82 10.33 25.62
C PHE A 12 6.76 10.43 24.43
N LEU A 13 7.89 9.71 24.51
CA LEU A 13 8.90 9.69 23.45
C LEU A 13 8.61 8.58 22.44
N PRO A 14 8.85 8.82 21.14
CA PRO A 14 8.88 7.74 20.15
C PRO A 14 10.06 6.80 20.46
N ILE A 15 9.96 5.55 20.00
CA ILE A 15 11.01 4.52 20.22
C ILE A 15 12.41 5.04 19.85
N LYS A 16 12.54 5.83 18.78
CA LYS A 16 13.82 6.38 18.32
C LYS A 16 14.50 7.27 19.36
N ASP A 17 13.74 8.06 20.09
CA ASP A 17 14.29 8.94 21.12
C ASP A 17 14.54 8.17 22.42
N ALA A 18 13.73 7.14 22.70
CA ALA A 18 13.96 6.21 23.80
C ALA A 18 15.30 5.46 23.66
N VAL A 19 15.69 5.08 22.44
CA VAL A 19 17.00 4.48 22.15
C VAL A 19 18.14 5.42 22.53
N LYS A 20 18.05 6.70 22.16
CA LYS A 20 19.08 7.70 22.47
C LYS A 20 19.23 7.92 23.98
N LEU A 21 18.12 7.90 24.70
CA LEU A 21 18.11 8.12 26.15
C LEU A 21 18.64 6.94 26.95
N THR A 22 18.40 5.71 26.48
CA THR A 22 18.74 4.49 27.23
C THR A 22 20.00 3.79 26.73
N GLY A 23 20.50 4.14 25.54
CA GLY A 23 21.58 3.43 24.87
C GLY A 23 21.23 2.00 24.46
N LYS A 24 19.94 1.60 24.55
CA LYS A 24 19.47 0.25 24.19
C LYS A 24 18.93 0.21 22.77
N SER A 25 18.97 -0.97 22.15
CA SER A 25 18.45 -1.16 20.79
C SER A 25 16.93 -0.97 20.72
N GLU A 26 16.41 -0.55 19.56
CA GLU A 26 14.96 -0.44 19.32
C GLU A 26 14.23 -1.77 19.58
N SER A 27 14.87 -2.90 19.24
CA SER A 27 14.34 -4.25 19.44
C SER A 27 14.13 -4.57 20.92
N THR A 28 15.08 -4.17 21.78
CA THR A 28 14.98 -4.34 23.24
C THR A 28 13.80 -3.54 23.80
N ILE A 29 13.64 -2.29 23.35
CA ILE A 29 12.56 -1.41 23.79
C ILE A 29 11.20 -1.94 23.30
N LYS A 30 11.09 -2.39 22.04
CA LYS A 30 9.87 -3.02 21.50
C LYS A 30 9.51 -4.32 22.22
N ARG A 31 10.50 -5.09 22.67
CA ARG A 31 10.26 -6.32 23.44
C ARG A 31 9.66 -5.99 24.80
N MET A 32 10.23 -5.03 25.52
CA MET A 32 9.70 -4.55 26.80
C MET A 32 8.26 -4.03 26.65
N ILE A 33 7.98 -3.24 25.60
CA ILE A 33 6.61 -2.78 25.32
C ILE A 33 5.65 -3.96 25.18
N ARG A 34 6.03 -5.00 24.41
CA ARG A 34 5.18 -6.18 24.22
C ARG A 34 4.93 -6.93 25.52
N GLU A 35 5.92 -7.04 26.40
CA GLU A 35 5.76 -7.67 27.73
C GLU A 35 4.71 -6.89 28.55
N VAL A 36 4.83 -5.56 28.62
CA VAL A 36 3.86 -4.71 29.35
C VAL A 36 2.48 -4.69 28.70
N VAL A 37 2.39 -4.76 27.36
CA VAL A 37 1.10 -4.76 26.63
C VAL A 37 0.38 -6.11 26.71
N ASN A 38 1.13 -7.21 26.78
CA ASN A 38 0.56 -8.55 26.89
C ASN A 38 -0.04 -8.81 28.29
N ASP A 39 0.46 -8.12 29.32
CA ASP A 39 -0.03 -8.22 30.69
C ASP A 39 -1.02 -7.07 31.00
N PRO A 40 -2.35 -7.30 30.94
CA PRO A 40 -3.35 -6.23 31.06
C PRO A 40 -3.42 -5.61 32.47
N GLY A 41 -2.87 -6.25 33.49
CA GLY A 41 -2.81 -5.76 34.87
C GLY A 41 -1.47 -5.11 35.26
N HIS A 42 -0.61 -4.79 34.30
CA HIS A 42 0.70 -4.23 34.59
C HIS A 42 0.60 -2.76 35.02
N ASP A 43 1.17 -2.39 36.18
CA ASP A 43 1.13 -1.02 36.73
C ASP A 43 1.64 0.04 35.74
N ASP A 44 2.64 -0.35 34.93
CA ASP A 44 3.27 0.52 33.94
C ASP A 44 2.50 0.57 32.59
N ARG A 45 1.30 -0.04 32.47
CA ARG A 45 0.52 -0.07 31.22
C ARG A 45 0.03 1.31 30.78
N SER A 46 -0.32 2.17 31.73
CA SER A 46 -0.74 3.56 31.49
C SER A 46 0.37 4.45 30.93
N LEU A 47 1.61 3.98 30.97
CA LEU A 47 2.79 4.71 30.51
C LEU A 47 3.19 4.38 29.06
N ILE A 48 2.38 3.60 28.34
CA ILE A 48 2.61 3.21 26.94
C ILE A 48 1.40 3.58 26.08
N LEU A 49 1.66 4.27 24.97
CA LEU A 49 0.68 4.56 23.93
C LEU A 49 1.05 3.80 22.65
N PRO A 50 0.09 3.25 21.89
CA PRO A 50 -1.37 3.33 22.08
C PRO A 50 -1.91 2.44 23.21
N SER A 51 -3.09 2.77 23.74
CA SER A 51 -3.79 1.94 24.73
C SER A 51 -4.18 0.57 24.16
N SER A 52 -4.49 -0.43 24.98
CA SER A 52 -4.84 -1.80 24.51
C SER A 52 -6.03 -1.78 23.58
N GLU A 53 -7.03 -0.98 23.91
CA GLU A 53 -8.24 -0.80 23.11
C GLU A 53 -7.90 -0.18 21.75
N GLU A 54 -7.05 0.86 21.73
CA GLU A 54 -6.59 1.52 20.50
C GLU A 54 -5.71 0.60 19.64
N ILE A 55 -4.93 -0.29 20.24
CA ILE A 55 -4.12 -1.28 19.51
C ILE A 55 -5.04 -2.27 18.80
N GLU A 56 -6.10 -2.73 19.47
CA GLU A 56 -7.07 -3.65 18.87
C GLU A 56 -7.85 -3.00 17.73
N GLU A 57 -8.27 -1.74 17.91
CA GLU A 57 -8.93 -0.96 16.87
C GLU A 57 -8.02 -0.75 15.66
N LYS A 58 -6.76 -0.36 15.87
CA LYS A 58 -5.79 -0.16 14.78
C LYS A 58 -5.40 -1.47 14.10
N ARG A 59 -5.40 -2.59 14.84
CA ARG A 59 -5.20 -3.93 14.26
C ARG A 59 -6.39 -4.36 13.41
N LYS A 60 -7.62 -3.98 13.81
CA LYS A 60 -8.85 -4.23 13.04
C LYS A 60 -8.95 -3.33 11.80
N SER A 61 -8.51 -2.08 11.87
CA SER A 61 -8.49 -1.15 10.73
C SER A 61 -7.30 -1.35 9.78
N GLY A 62 -6.26 -2.06 10.21
CA GLY A 62 -5.05 -2.30 9.41
C GLY A 62 -4.14 -1.08 9.29
N GLU A 63 -4.35 -0.04 10.11
CA GLU A 63 -3.55 1.17 10.07
C GLU A 63 -2.20 1.01 10.78
N PRO A 64 -1.11 1.55 10.21
CA PRO A 64 0.18 1.56 10.88
C PRO A 64 0.14 2.49 12.10
N TYR A 65 0.65 2.03 13.24
CA TYR A 65 0.70 2.83 14.46
C TYR A 65 2.11 2.94 15.03
N ILE A 66 2.37 4.07 15.68
CA ILE A 66 3.67 4.42 16.26
C ILE A 66 3.58 4.25 17.77
N TRP A 67 4.48 3.46 18.33
CA TRP A 67 4.62 3.28 19.78
C TRP A 67 5.27 4.51 20.42
N ARG A 68 4.69 4.97 21.52
CA ARG A 68 5.25 6.02 22.36
C ARG A 68 5.32 5.55 23.80
N ILE A 69 6.41 5.85 24.48
CA ILE A 69 6.73 5.32 25.80
C ILE A 69 7.04 6.49 26.73
N HIS A 70 6.53 6.43 27.95
CA HIS A 70 6.87 7.41 28.96
C HIS A 70 8.33 7.24 29.40
N ARG A 71 8.99 8.38 29.64
CA ARG A 71 10.39 8.43 30.06
C ARG A 71 10.64 7.67 31.36
N ASP A 72 9.71 7.72 32.31
CA ASP A 72 9.90 7.11 33.64
C ASP A 72 9.95 5.58 33.58
N LEU A 73 9.18 4.96 32.68
CA LEU A 73 9.20 3.52 32.45
C LEU A 73 10.58 3.09 31.92
N LEU A 74 11.17 3.90 31.04
CA LEU A 74 12.52 3.68 30.52
C LEU A 74 13.57 3.80 31.62
N LEU A 75 13.50 4.84 32.45
CA LEU A 75 14.46 5.07 33.54
C LEU A 75 14.36 4.01 34.65
N LYS A 76 13.15 3.49 34.92
CA LYS A 76 12.91 2.42 35.91
C LYS A 76 13.49 1.07 35.47
N ARG A 77 13.35 0.70 34.19
CA ARG A 77 13.85 -0.57 33.64
C ARG A 77 15.30 -0.50 33.17
N PHE A 78 15.74 0.67 32.70
CA PHE A 78 17.08 0.95 32.21
C PHE A 78 17.59 2.20 32.93
N PRO A 79 18.09 2.07 34.17
CA PRO A 79 18.76 3.18 34.83
C PRO A 79 19.89 3.68 33.91
N PRO A 80 20.02 5.00 33.72
CA PRO A 80 21.15 5.55 33.00
C PRO A 80 22.39 5.21 33.84
N GLU A 81 23.22 4.31 33.35
CA GLU A 81 24.56 4.11 33.91
C GLU A 81 25.30 5.44 33.74
N ASP A 82 25.48 6.17 34.85
CA ASP A 82 26.27 7.39 34.89
C ASP A 82 27.71 7.06 34.44
N GLY A 83 28.12 7.59 33.28
CA GLY A 83 29.54 7.79 33.00
C GLY A 83 30.23 6.99 31.89
N SER A 84 29.54 6.53 30.84
CA SER A 84 30.26 6.19 29.59
C SER A 84 30.20 7.33 28.59
N GLU A 85 31.18 8.23 28.66
CA GLU A 85 31.66 8.95 27.48
C GLU A 85 31.89 7.95 26.31
N PRO A 86 31.85 8.40 25.05
CA PRO A 86 32.21 7.57 23.91
C PRO A 86 33.73 7.28 23.92
N SER A 87 34.15 6.37 24.81
CA SER A 87 35.49 5.81 24.83
C SER A 87 35.63 4.87 23.64
N GLY A 88 36.26 5.39 22.59
CA GLY A 88 36.89 4.54 21.59
C GLY A 88 37.93 3.60 22.21
N ALA A 89 38.20 2.53 21.47
CA ALA A 89 39.31 1.58 21.61
C ALA A 89 39.24 0.56 22.77
N ASN A 90 38.45 -0.49 22.56
CA ASN A 90 38.84 -1.85 22.94
C ASN A 90 38.91 -2.70 21.65
N PRO A 91 40.09 -3.06 21.12
CA PRO A 91 40.21 -3.87 19.91
C PRO A 91 40.36 -5.34 20.27
N VAL A 92 39.35 -5.96 20.88
CA VAL A 92 39.30 -7.43 21.02
C VAL A 92 37.83 -7.89 21.00
N GLN A 93 37.23 -7.87 19.79
CA GLN A 93 36.07 -8.69 19.34
C GLN A 93 35.39 -8.06 18.09
N THR A 94 36.15 -7.73 17.04
CA THR A 94 35.57 -7.14 15.80
C THR A 94 35.39 -8.13 14.65
N ALA A 95 35.84 -9.37 14.75
CA ALA A 95 35.76 -10.30 13.61
C ALA A 95 34.33 -10.84 13.34
N ASP A 96 33.52 -11.07 14.37
CA ASP A 96 32.17 -11.65 14.18
C ASP A 96 31.07 -10.60 13.95
N GLN A 97 31.21 -9.39 14.50
CA GLN A 97 30.24 -8.32 14.27
C GLN A 97 30.35 -7.73 12.85
N ASP A 98 31.56 -7.71 12.29
CA ASP A 98 31.79 -7.27 10.91
C ASP A 98 31.28 -8.29 9.88
N ARG A 99 31.29 -9.59 10.21
CA ARG A 99 30.65 -10.64 9.39
C ARG A 99 29.13 -10.50 9.35
N GLY A 100 28.49 -10.21 10.47
CA GLY A 100 27.04 -9.97 10.51
C GLY A 100 26.63 -8.68 9.78
N SER A 101 27.40 -7.60 9.93
CA SER A 101 27.13 -6.32 9.26
C SER A 101 27.34 -6.42 7.74
N THR A 102 28.40 -7.08 7.29
CA THR A 102 28.68 -7.33 5.87
C THR A 102 27.60 -8.22 5.24
N GLN A 103 27.14 -9.25 5.94
CA GLN A 103 26.07 -10.12 5.45
C GLN A 103 24.72 -9.38 5.34
N ILE A 104 24.37 -8.51 6.30
CA ILE A 104 23.17 -7.66 6.19
C ILE A 104 23.28 -6.68 5.03
N MET A 105 24.45 -6.06 4.85
CA MET A 105 24.71 -5.16 3.72
C MET A 105 24.66 -5.88 2.38
N GLU A 106 25.09 -7.13 2.32
CA GLU A 106 25.01 -7.97 1.12
C GLU A 106 23.56 -8.34 0.79
N VAL A 107 22.76 -8.73 1.78
CA VAL A 107 21.32 -8.97 1.59
C VAL A 107 20.60 -7.70 1.14
N LEU A 108 20.91 -6.54 1.72
CA LEU A 108 20.34 -5.25 1.28
C LEU A 108 20.74 -4.91 -0.16
N ARG A 109 21.99 -5.18 -0.56
CA ARG A 109 22.46 -5.01 -1.95
C ARG A 109 21.74 -5.96 -2.90
N GLU A 110 21.55 -7.21 -2.53
CA GLU A 110 20.81 -8.19 -3.34
C GLU A 110 19.35 -7.76 -3.50
N GLN A 111 18.73 -7.27 -2.43
CA GLN A 111 17.37 -6.72 -2.49
C GLN A 111 17.27 -5.49 -3.38
N LEU A 112 18.24 -4.58 -3.34
CA LEU A 112 18.32 -3.44 -4.24
C LEU A 112 18.43 -3.89 -5.70
N GLN A 113 19.37 -4.79 -6.00
CA GLN A 113 19.54 -5.34 -7.35
C GLN A 113 18.29 -6.08 -7.84
N SER A 114 17.62 -6.82 -6.97
CA SER A 114 16.36 -7.50 -7.29
C SER A 114 15.26 -6.49 -7.65
N LYS A 115 15.12 -5.42 -6.87
CA LYS A 115 14.18 -4.33 -7.15
C LYS A 115 14.54 -3.59 -8.43
N ASP A 116 15.82 -3.32 -8.69
CA ASP A 116 16.27 -2.67 -9.92
C ASP A 116 15.93 -3.52 -11.16
N ARG A 117 16.10 -4.85 -11.10
CA ARG A 117 15.65 -5.77 -12.15
C ARG A 117 14.14 -5.75 -12.34
N GLN A 118 13.37 -5.66 -11.24
CA GLN A 118 11.92 -5.56 -11.30
C GLN A 118 11.48 -4.23 -11.95
N ILE A 119 12.12 -3.12 -11.59
CA ILE A 119 11.89 -1.80 -12.21
C ILE A 119 12.18 -1.88 -13.71
N ALA A 120 13.33 -2.39 -14.12
CA ALA A 120 13.67 -2.55 -15.54
C ALA A 120 12.64 -3.43 -16.28
N THR A 121 12.15 -4.50 -15.64
CA THR A 121 11.12 -5.35 -16.24
C THR A 121 9.81 -4.58 -16.43
N LEU A 122 9.38 -3.81 -15.41
CA LEU A 122 8.17 -3.00 -15.48
C LEU A 122 8.30 -1.88 -16.51
N GLU A 123 9.44 -1.22 -16.62
CA GLU A 123 9.74 -0.22 -17.67
C GLU A 123 9.55 -0.82 -19.06
N THR A 124 10.16 -1.99 -19.34
CA THR A 124 9.97 -2.63 -20.65
C THR A 124 8.53 -3.08 -20.92
N GLN A 125 7.73 -3.34 -19.88
CA GLN A 125 6.31 -3.64 -20.05
C GLN A 125 5.51 -2.38 -20.35
N LEU A 126 5.85 -1.27 -19.70
CA LEU A 126 5.25 0.03 -19.93
C LEU A 126 5.52 0.48 -21.37
N ASP A 127 6.77 0.41 -21.83
CA ASP A 127 7.16 0.74 -23.21
C ASP A 127 6.36 -0.06 -24.25
N ARG A 128 6.20 -1.37 -24.03
CA ARG A 128 5.40 -2.24 -24.92
C ARG A 128 3.93 -1.81 -24.94
N LYS A 129 3.36 -1.46 -23.78
CA LYS A 129 1.97 -1.00 -23.69
C LYS A 129 1.78 0.36 -24.36
N ASP A 130 2.72 1.27 -24.20
CA ASP A 130 2.68 2.58 -24.85
C ASP A 130 2.75 2.45 -26.37
N GLN A 131 3.60 1.56 -26.89
CA GLN A 131 3.63 1.23 -28.33
C GLN A 131 2.29 0.63 -28.80
N GLN A 132 1.67 -0.25 -28.01
CA GLN A 132 0.36 -0.81 -28.33
C GLN A 132 -0.72 0.27 -28.37
N ILE A 133 -0.77 1.15 -27.36
CA ILE A 133 -1.71 2.29 -27.30
C ILE A 133 -1.49 3.20 -28.50
N HIS A 134 -0.25 3.52 -28.84
CA HIS A 134 0.07 4.34 -30.00
C HIS A 134 -0.43 3.69 -31.30
N SER A 135 -0.19 2.38 -31.49
CA SER A 135 -0.69 1.65 -32.67
C SER A 135 -2.21 1.58 -32.75
N LEU A 136 -2.90 1.56 -31.61
CA LEU A 136 -4.36 1.54 -31.54
C LEU A 136 -4.92 2.93 -31.83
N ASN A 137 -4.32 3.97 -31.28
CA ASN A 137 -4.69 5.36 -31.54
C ASN A 137 -4.51 5.71 -33.02
N GLU A 138 -3.41 5.28 -33.65
CA GLU A 138 -3.18 5.52 -35.08
C GLU A 138 -4.27 4.85 -35.93
N ARG A 139 -4.53 3.55 -35.70
CA ARG A 139 -5.61 2.83 -36.40
C ARG A 139 -6.98 3.44 -36.18
N MET A 140 -7.26 3.90 -34.96
CA MET A 140 -8.50 4.62 -34.67
C MET A 140 -8.55 5.95 -35.40
N HIS A 141 -7.45 6.68 -35.48
CA HIS A 141 -7.37 7.95 -36.19
C HIS A 141 -7.60 7.76 -37.69
N GLU A 142 -6.92 6.78 -38.30
CA GLU A 142 -7.13 6.36 -39.69
C GLU A 142 -8.60 5.98 -39.93
N THR A 143 -9.18 5.18 -39.04
CA THR A 143 -10.60 4.77 -39.14
C THR A 143 -11.53 5.99 -39.07
N HIS A 144 -11.26 6.95 -38.18
CA HIS A 144 -12.03 8.20 -38.10
C HIS A 144 -11.88 9.05 -39.36
N ILE A 145 -10.67 9.14 -39.94
CA ILE A 145 -10.44 9.86 -41.20
C ILE A 145 -11.25 9.21 -42.33
N LEU A 146 -11.18 7.88 -42.48
CA LEU A 146 -11.91 7.14 -43.51
C LEU A 146 -13.42 7.27 -43.34
N MET A 147 -13.92 7.18 -42.10
CA MET A 147 -15.34 7.36 -41.79
C MET A 147 -15.80 8.78 -42.14
N ASN A 148 -15.01 9.80 -41.78
CA ASN A 148 -15.30 11.19 -42.14
C ASN A 148 -15.28 11.41 -43.66
N GLU A 149 -14.37 10.75 -44.37
CA GLU A 149 -14.32 10.81 -45.84
C GLU A 149 -15.57 10.16 -46.46
N LEU A 150 -15.99 8.99 -45.97
CA LEU A 150 -17.22 8.33 -46.38
C LEU A 150 -18.45 9.20 -46.11
N GLN A 151 -18.55 9.79 -44.92
CA GLN A 151 -19.64 10.71 -44.57
C GLN A 151 -19.67 11.92 -45.51
N LYS A 152 -18.51 12.52 -45.84
CA LYS A 152 -18.43 13.61 -46.81
C LYS A 152 -18.91 13.16 -48.19
N ARG A 153 -18.50 11.99 -48.67
CA ARG A 153 -18.94 11.44 -49.98
C ARG A 153 -20.45 11.17 -50.00
N LEU A 154 -21.01 10.62 -48.92
CA LEU A 154 -22.45 10.41 -48.79
C LEU A 154 -23.24 11.71 -48.66
N ALA A 155 -22.71 12.71 -47.95
CA ALA A 155 -23.32 14.03 -47.84
C ALA A 155 -23.30 14.81 -49.17
N ILE A 156 -22.37 14.51 -50.06
CA ILE A 156 -22.27 15.08 -51.42
C ILE A 156 -23.17 14.34 -52.42
N ALA A 157 -23.56 13.09 -52.14
CA ALA A 157 -24.55 12.39 -52.95
C ALA A 157 -25.94 13.03 -52.72
N PRO A 158 -26.57 13.65 -53.73
CA PRO A 158 -27.89 14.24 -53.56
C PRO A 158 -28.89 13.14 -53.20
N PRO A 159 -29.92 13.41 -52.37
CA PRO A 159 -31.00 12.46 -52.16
C PRO A 159 -31.67 12.22 -53.50
N VAL A 160 -31.47 11.02 -54.04
CA VAL A 160 -32.18 10.57 -55.24
C VAL A 160 -33.65 10.55 -54.86
N GLN A 161 -34.38 11.54 -55.38
CA GLN A 161 -35.83 11.62 -55.29
C GLN A 161 -36.40 10.43 -56.07
N ASN A 162 -36.57 9.30 -55.39
CA ASN A 162 -37.50 8.28 -55.83
C ASN A 162 -38.90 8.84 -55.61
N ALA A 163 -39.38 9.55 -56.63
CA ALA A 163 -40.79 9.75 -56.85
C ALA A 163 -41.45 8.39 -57.15
N GLU A 164 -42.69 8.26 -56.67
CA GLU A 164 -43.73 7.32 -57.12
C GLU A 164 -43.77 5.89 -56.57
N SER A 165 -44.51 5.72 -55.48
CA SER A 165 -45.80 4.98 -55.47
C SER A 165 -46.45 5.19 -54.09
N ALA A 166 -47.40 6.12 -53.98
CA ALA A 166 -48.83 5.90 -54.21
C ALA A 166 -49.51 5.11 -53.07
N THR A 167 -50.35 5.85 -52.31
CA THR A 167 -51.66 5.41 -51.76
C THR A 167 -51.64 4.25 -50.73
N GLU A 168 -52.06 4.41 -49.48
CA GLU A 168 -53.46 4.57 -49.07
C GLU A 168 -53.60 4.92 -47.58
N LYS A 169 -54.70 5.61 -47.29
CA LYS A 169 -55.24 5.92 -45.96
C LYS A 169 -55.51 4.63 -45.16
N GLY A 170 -55.24 4.66 -43.86
CA GLY A 170 -55.74 3.62 -42.94
C GLY A 170 -55.47 3.89 -41.46
N THR A 171 -56.48 4.44 -40.79
CA THR A 171 -56.89 4.18 -39.39
C THR A 171 -55.88 4.32 -38.23
N ALA A 172 -56.25 5.24 -37.34
CA ALA A 172 -55.80 5.34 -35.96
C ALA A 172 -56.17 4.11 -35.10
N ARG A 173 -55.40 3.95 -34.01
CA ARG A 173 -55.74 3.34 -32.69
C ARG A 173 -55.34 1.88 -32.44
N ALA A 174 -54.34 1.73 -31.55
CA ALA A 174 -54.19 0.78 -30.43
C ALA A 174 -52.68 0.61 -30.17
N GLU A 175 -52.10 1.24 -29.13
CA GLU A 175 -52.02 0.69 -27.77
C GLU A 175 -51.49 -0.76 -27.75
N ALA A 176 -50.18 -0.91 -27.58
CA ALA A 176 -49.56 -2.09 -26.97
C ALA A 176 -48.09 -1.79 -26.59
N LYS A 177 -47.83 -1.61 -25.29
CA LYS A 177 -46.50 -1.90 -24.71
C LYS A 177 -46.32 -3.42 -24.72
N PRO A 178 -45.11 -3.90 -25.05
CA PRO A 178 -44.53 -5.02 -24.31
C PRO A 178 -43.19 -4.60 -23.72
N ALA A 179 -43.09 -4.57 -22.40
CA ALA A 179 -42.64 -5.70 -21.60
C ALA A 179 -41.11 -5.77 -21.55
N SER A 180 -40.62 -5.19 -20.46
CA SER A 180 -39.32 -5.42 -19.84
C SER A 180 -38.92 -6.90 -19.89
N ALA A 181 -37.84 -7.21 -20.61
CA ALA A 181 -37.16 -8.49 -20.55
C ALA A 181 -35.87 -8.32 -19.74
N LYS A 182 -35.91 -8.81 -18.50
CA LYS A 182 -34.73 -9.06 -17.67
C LYS A 182 -33.99 -10.30 -18.19
N SER A 183 -32.67 -10.20 -18.31
CA SER A 183 -31.71 -11.33 -18.39
C SER A 183 -30.36 -10.73 -17.99
N ILE A 184 -29.90 -10.75 -16.73
CA ILE A 184 -29.47 -11.88 -15.89
C ILE A 184 -28.64 -12.90 -16.66
N TRP A 185 -27.36 -12.60 -16.88
CA TRP A 185 -26.29 -13.60 -16.95
C TRP A 185 -25.14 -13.18 -16.06
N THR A 186 -25.27 -13.50 -14.78
CA THR A 186 -24.16 -13.85 -13.89
C THR A 186 -23.49 -15.12 -14.44
N ARG A 187 -22.16 -15.09 -14.64
CA ARG A 187 -21.37 -16.33 -14.77
C ARG A 187 -20.37 -16.37 -13.62
N PRO A 188 -20.48 -17.31 -12.67
CA PRO A 188 -19.38 -17.66 -11.79
C PRO A 188 -18.37 -18.51 -12.58
N ILE A 189 -17.12 -18.06 -12.64
CA ILE A 189 -15.99 -18.89 -13.10
C ILE A 189 -15.50 -19.65 -11.86
N THR A 190 -16.03 -20.85 -11.66
CA THR A 190 -15.37 -21.89 -10.86
C THR A 190 -14.67 -22.86 -11.81
N ASP A 191 -13.62 -23.49 -11.30
CA ASP A 191 -12.77 -24.53 -11.90
C ASP A 191 -11.59 -24.08 -12.76
N VAL A 192 -10.46 -23.81 -12.09
CA VAL A 192 -9.16 -24.26 -12.58
C VAL A 192 -8.62 -25.31 -11.62
N LEU A 193 -8.54 -26.52 -12.17
CA LEU A 193 -7.95 -27.73 -11.62
C LEU A 193 -6.60 -27.47 -10.92
N PHE A 194 -6.46 -28.00 -9.70
CA PHE A 194 -5.15 -28.39 -9.18
C PHE A 194 -5.15 -29.89 -8.88
N ARG A 195 -4.63 -30.66 -9.84
CA ARG A 195 -4.39 -32.11 -9.73
C ARG A 195 -2.93 -32.40 -10.10
N ARG A 196 -2.19 -32.95 -9.12
CA ARG A 196 -0.98 -33.79 -9.20
C ARG A 196 0.33 -33.22 -9.79
N LYS A 197 1.37 -33.18 -8.95
CA LYS A 197 2.50 -34.13 -8.79
C LYS A 197 3.43 -33.51 -7.73
N GLY A 198 4.04 -34.19 -6.76
CA GLY A 198 4.58 -35.55 -6.76
C GLY A 198 6.10 -35.45 -6.89
N GLU A 199 6.79 -35.20 -5.77
CA GLU A 199 8.14 -35.65 -5.37
C GLU A 199 8.42 -35.23 -3.92
#